data_AF-A0A0J5FXF8-F1
#
_entry.id   AF-A0A0J5FXF8-F1
#
_cell.length_a   1.000
_cell.length_b   1.000
_cell.length_c   1.000
_cell.angle_alpha   90.00
_cell.angle_beta   90.00
_cell.angle_gamma   90.00
#
_symmetry.space_group_name_H-M   'P 1'
#
loop_
_entity.id
_entity.type
_entity.pdbx_description
1 polymer ?
#
loop_
_entity_poly.entity_id
_entity_poly.type
_entity_poly.pdbx_seq_one_letter_code
_entity_poly.pdbx_strand_id
1 'polypeptide(L)' 'MRLNDYISTLKRGEAKRLAEKLGVSSSYLSQMAHGHAPVPLARCFDIENATDGKVTRKDLRPNDWQKIWPETDIS' A
#
# COMPACT_ATOMS: atom_id res chain seq x y z
N MET A 1 0.92 1.95 -9.43
CA MET A 1 -0.57 1.91 -9.34
C MET A 1 -1.01 2.44 -7.97
N ARG A 2 -2.11 3.18 -7.86
CA ARG A 2 -2.61 3.64 -6.55
C ARG A 2 -3.25 2.51 -5.75
N LEU A 3 -3.18 2.58 -4.41
CA LEU A 3 -3.73 1.55 -3.53
C LEU A 3 -5.26 1.41 -3.65
N ASN A 4 -6.00 2.51 -3.81
CA ASN A 4 -7.45 2.47 -4.05
C ASN A 4 -7.79 1.74 -5.35
N ASP A 5 -7.04 2.00 -6.43
CA ASP A 5 -7.25 1.39 -7.73
C ASP A 5 -7.03 -0.12 -7.61
N TYR A 6 -5.95 -0.55 -6.95
CA TYR A 6 -5.72 -1.97 -6.67
C TYR A 6 -6.88 -2.59 -5.89
N ILE A 7 -7.31 -1.98 -4.80
CA ILE A 7 -8.42 -2.49 -3.97
C ILE A 7 -9.72 -2.61 -4.79
N SER A 8 -9.98 -1.69 -5.72
CA SER A 8 -11.15 -1.73 -6.59
C SER A 8 -11.16 -2.92 -7.56
N THR A 9 -9.98 -3.48 -7.89
CA THR A 9 -9.86 -4.68 -8.74
C THR A 9 -10.11 -5.98 -7.98
N LEU A 10 -10.13 -5.92 -6.65
CA LEU A 10 -10.26 -7.10 -5.80
C LEU A 10 -11.71 -7.62 -5.81
N LYS A 11 -11.85 -8.95 -5.76
CA LYS A 11 -13.15 -9.59 -5.59
C LYS A 11 -13.74 -9.25 -4.22
N ARG A 12 -15.07 -9.35 -4.09
CA ARG A 12 -15.78 -9.13 -2.82
C ARG A 12 -15.14 -9.97 -1.71
N GLY A 13 -14.76 -9.32 -0.61
CA GLY A 13 -14.13 -9.95 0.55
C GLY A 13 -12.60 -9.99 0.53
N GLU A 14 -11.96 -9.85 -0.64
CA GLU A 14 -10.49 -9.87 -0.74
C GLU A 14 -9.86 -8.61 -0.13
N ALA A 15 -10.53 -7.45 -0.19
CA ALA A 15 -10.07 -6.25 0.52
C ALA A 15 -10.02 -6.45 2.04
N LYS A 16 -10.96 -7.23 2.61
CA LYS A 16 -10.95 -7.59 4.03
C LYS A 16 -9.78 -8.52 4.35
N ARG A 17 -9.53 -9.53 3.51
CA ARG A 17 -8.38 -10.42 3.65
C ARG A 17 -7.04 -9.68 3.55
N LEU A 18 -6.95 -8.68 2.68
CA LEU A 18 -5.78 -7.81 2.59
C LEU A 18 -5.57 -7.05 3.91
N ALA A 19 -6.62 -6.48 4.49
CA ALA A 19 -6.53 -5.81 5.79
C ALA A 19 -6.08 -6.77 6.91
N GLU A 20 -6.63 -7.98 6.94
CA GLU A 20 -6.24 -9.05 7.87
C GLU A 20 -4.76 -9.44 7.71
N LYS A 21 -4.29 -9.66 6.46
CA LYS A 21 -2.88 -9.96 6.15
C LYS A 21 -1.94 -8.84 6.60
N LEU A 22 -2.38 -7.59 6.52
CA LEU A 22 -1.64 -6.40 6.96
C LEU A 22 -1.78 -6.12 8.47
N GLY A 23 -2.59 -6.89 9.20
CA GLY A 23 -2.86 -6.65 10.62
C GLY A 23 -3.52 -5.31 10.91
N VAL A 24 -4.43 -4.86 10.04
CA VAL A 24 -5.18 -3.59 10.17
C VAL A 24 -6.68 -3.80 10.05
N SER A 25 -7.45 -2.82 10.52
CA SER A 25 -8.89 -2.79 10.24
C SER A 25 -9.16 -2.44 8.77
N SER A 26 -10.27 -2.94 8.22
CA SER A 26 -10.71 -2.58 6.86
C SER A 26 -10.94 -1.07 6.70
N SER A 27 -11.39 -0.40 7.77
CA SER A 27 -11.57 1.06 7.77
C SER A 27 -10.22 1.77 7.63
N TYR A 28 -9.20 1.35 8.37
CA TYR A 28 -7.87 1.95 8.27
C TYR A 28 -7.22 1.69 6.91
N LEU A 29 -7.38 0.48 6.35
CA LEU A 29 -6.98 0.20 4.97
C LEU A 29 -7.66 1.14 3.97
N SER A 30 -8.96 1.37 4.11
CA SER A 30 -9.72 2.30 3.26
C SER A 30 -9.24 3.75 3.41
N GLN A 31 -8.97 4.20 4.64
CA GLN A 31 -8.42 5.54 4.90
C GLN A 31 -7.06 5.73 4.23
N MET A 32 -6.17 4.73 4.31
CA MET A 32 -4.89 4.75 3.60
C MET A 32 -5.08 4.81 2.08
N ALA A 33 -5.98 3.98 1.54
CA ALA A 33 -6.23 3.89 0.11
C ALA A 33 -6.74 5.22 -0.50
N HIS A 34 -7.62 5.91 0.22
CA HIS A 34 -8.20 7.18 -0.20
C HIS A 34 -7.39 8.41 0.23
N GLY A 35 -6.25 8.21 0.90
CA GLY A 35 -5.38 9.30 1.36
C GLY A 35 -5.92 10.08 2.56
N HIS A 36 -6.95 9.60 3.25
CA HIS A 36 -7.43 10.17 4.51
C HIS A 36 -6.46 9.93 5.67
N ALA A 37 -5.66 8.87 5.59
CA ALA A 37 -4.53 8.63 6.48
C ALA A 37 -3.26 8.39 5.65
N PRO A 38 -2.11 8.98 6.02
CA PRO A 38 -0.86 8.65 5.36
C PRO A 38 -0.48 7.20 5.61
N VAL A 39 0.10 6.54 4.62
CA VAL A 39 0.66 5.20 4.78
C VAL A 39 1.94 5.29 5.62
N PRO A 40 2.01 4.64 6.79
CA PRO A 40 3.22 4.64 7.61
C PRO A 40 4.41 4.00 6.87
N LEU A 41 5.63 4.49 7.10
CA LEU A 41 6.86 3.93 6.51
C LEU A 41 6.97 2.43 6.74
N ALA A 42 6.73 2.00 7.98
CA ALA A 42 6.76 0.60 8.37
C ALA A 42 5.80 -0.30 7.57
N ARG A 43 4.70 0.27 7.03
CA ARG A 43 3.68 -0.48 6.29
C ARG A 43 3.90 -0.49 4.78
N CYS A 44 4.76 0.37 4.26
CA CYS A 44 4.96 0.48 2.81
C CYS A 44 5.48 -0.84 2.23
N PHE A 45 6.43 -1.48 2.92
CA PHE A 45 6.95 -2.79 2.53
C PHE A 45 5.91 -3.90 2.70
N ASP A 46 5.14 -3.90 3.80
CA ASP A 46 4.08 -4.88 4.03
C ASP A 46 3.02 -4.84 2.93
N ILE A 47 2.60 -3.65 2.51
CA ILE A 47 1.63 -3.46 1.42
C ILE A 47 2.22 -3.92 0.10
N GLU A 48 3.47 -3.57 -0.20
CA GLU A 48 4.12 -4.04 -1.43
C GLU A 48 4.16 -5.57 -1.51
N ASN A 49 4.61 -6.23 -0.45
CA ASN A 49 4.65 -7.68 -0.36
C ASN A 49 3.24 -8.29 -0.37
N ALA A 50 2.27 -7.68 0.31
CA ALA A 50 0.90 -8.17 0.35
C ALA A 50 0.18 -8.08 -0.99
N THR A 51 0.61 -7.17 -1.86
CA THR A 51 0.06 -6.95 -3.21
C THR A 51 0.91 -7.56 -4.32
N ASP A 52 1.92 -8.37 -3.99
CA ASP A 52 2.87 -8.97 -4.92
C ASP A 52 3.53 -7.94 -5.85
N GLY A 53 3.92 -6.79 -5.28
CA GLY A 53 4.58 -5.71 -6.03
C GLY A 53 3.65 -4.89 -6.91
N LYS A 54 2.34 -5.19 -6.95
CA LYS A 54 1.38 -4.42 -7.76
C LYS A 54 1.21 -2.99 -7.25
N VAL A 55 1.30 -2.79 -5.93
CA VAL A 55 1.36 -1.47 -5.29
C VAL A 55 2.73 -1.34 -4.64
N THR A 56 3.60 -0.50 -5.18
CA THR A 56 4.98 -0.39 -4.69
C THR A 56 5.14 0.65 -3.57
N ARG A 57 6.26 0.62 -2.83
CA ARG A 57 6.64 1.69 -1.88
C ARG A 57 6.69 3.06 -2.57
N LYS A 58 7.08 3.10 -3.85
CA LYS A 58 7.09 4.32 -4.67
C LYS A 58 5.68 4.85 -4.91
N ASP A 59 4.73 3.95 -5.20
CA ASP A 59 3.31 4.31 -5.37
C ASP A 59 2.69 4.84 -4.08
N LEU A 60 3.07 4.28 -2.93
CA LEU A 60 2.57 4.68 -1.61
C LEU A 60 3.19 6.00 -1.12
N ARG A 61 4.40 6.33 -1.60
CA ARG A 61 5.20 7.49 -1.17
C ARG A 61 5.81 8.24 -2.35
N PRO A 62 5.00 8.75 -3.30
CA PRO A 62 5.52 9.31 -4.54
C PRO A 62 6.42 10.54 -4.35
N ASN A 63 6.27 11.25 -3.24
CA ASN A 63 6.95 12.53 -2.99
C ASN A 63 8.29 12.41 -2.24
N ASP A 64 8.54 11.29 -1.56
CA ASP A 64 9.72 11.16 -0.69
C ASP A 64 10.36 9.77 -0.70
N TRP A 65 9.87 8.82 -1.49
CA TRP A 65 10.47 7.48 -1.59
C TRP A 65 11.97 7.51 -1.92
N GLN A 66 12.44 8.43 -2.77
CA GLN A 66 13.87 8.53 -3.12
C GLN A 66 14.76 8.90 -1.93
N LYS A 67 14.21 9.64 -0.96
CA LYS A 67 14.94 10.04 0.25
C LYS A 67 14.97 8.91 1.28
N ILE A 68 13.91 8.13 1.35
CA ILE A 68 13.73 7.04 2.33
C ILE A 68 14.41 5.76 1.85
N TRP A 69 14.32 5.49 0.55
CA TRP A 69 14.77 4.27 -0.11
C TRP A 69 15.50 4.57 -1.44
N PRO A 70 16.67 5.21 -1.39
CA PRO A 70 17.44 5.56 -2.58
C PRO A 70 17.85 4.33 -3.41
N GLU A 71 18.02 3.16 -2.76
CA GLU A 71 18.42 1.92 -3.42
C GLU A 71 17.40 1.39 -4.42
N THR A 72 16.12 1.75 -4.26
CA THR A 72 15.07 1.32 -5.20
C THR A 72 15.16 1.98 -6.58
N ASP A 73 16.06 2.94 -6.78
CA ASP A 73 16.32 3.57 -8.09
C ASP A 73 17.45 2.89 -8.87
N ILE A 74 18.08 1.87 -8.28
CA ILE A 74 19.13 1.10 -8.93
C ILE A 74 18.45 -0.06 -9.68
N SER A 75 18.25 0.11 -10.98
CA SER A 75 17.87 -0.95 -11.91
C SER A 75 18.87 -1.07 -13.04
#